data_AF-A0A435YFJ0-F1
#
_entry.id   AF-A0A435YFJ0-F1
#
_cell.length_a   1.000
_cell.length_b   1.000
_cell.length_c   1.000
_cell.angle_alpha   90.00
_cell.angle_beta   90.00
_cell.angle_gamma   90.00
#
_symmetry.space_group_name_H-M   'P 1'
#
loop_
_entity.id
_entity.type
_entity.pdbx_description
1 polymer ?
#
loop_
_entity_poly.entity_id
_entity_poly.type
_entity_poly.pdbx_seq_one_letter_code
_entity_poly.pdbx_strand_id
1 'polypeptide(L)' 'MGSDDKTRISGGMANTVVGTQLSGIYELDERIAFGGMGEVYRGHNIQTGDHVAIKIVLPEFARDQTILSLFRKEA' A
#
# COMPACT_ATOMS: atom_id res chain seq x y z
N MET A 1 -9.70 -5.99 21.38
CA MET A 1 -10.10 -4.70 20.79
C MET A 1 -8.82 -3.91 20.60
N GLY A 2 -8.28 -3.69 19.40
CA GLY A 2 -8.69 -4.07 18.06
C GLY A 2 -7.47 -4.55 17.26
N SER A 3 -7.74 -5.35 16.25
CA SER A 3 -6.73 -5.96 15.37
C SER A 3 -6.08 -4.92 14.47
N ASP A 4 -4.82 -4.61 14.73
CA ASP A 4 -3.93 -3.74 13.94
C ASP A 4 -3.33 -4.44 12.70
N ASP A 5 -4.07 -5.36 12.07
CA ASP A 5 -3.63 -6.02 10.84
C ASP A 5 -3.91 -5.12 9.61
N LYS A 6 -3.09 -4.08 9.42
CA LYS A 6 -3.21 -3.13 8.29
C LYS A 6 -2.45 -3.57 7.03
N THR A 7 -1.77 -4.71 7.05
CA THR A 7 -0.96 -5.16 5.91
C THR A 7 -1.75 -6.07 5.00
N ARG A 8 -2.34 -5.51 3.93
CA ARG A 8 -2.98 -6.28 2.85
C ARG A 8 -2.10 -6.30 1.60
N ILE A 9 -1.66 -7.49 1.18
CA ILE A 9 -0.88 -7.70 -0.06
C ILE A 9 -1.85 -8.02 -1.20
N SER A 10 -1.97 -7.11 -2.18
CA SER A 10 -2.77 -7.32 -3.39
C SER A 10 -1.84 -7.65 -4.56
N GLY A 11 -1.82 -8.91 -5.00
CA GLY A 11 -0.91 -9.42 -6.04
C GLY A 11 -1.44 -9.29 -7.48
N GLY A 12 -1.94 -8.12 -7.86
CA GLY A 12 -2.35 -7.83 -9.24
C GLY A 12 -1.53 -6.69 -9.81
N MET A 13 -1.21 -6.73 -11.11
CA MET A 13 -0.56 -5.64 -11.85
C MET A 13 -1.48 -4.40 -11.89
N ALA A 14 -1.66 -3.74 -10.75
CA ALA A 14 -2.35 -2.47 -10.66
C ALA A 14 -1.40 -1.44 -11.25
N ASN A 15 -1.74 -0.93 -12.43
CA ASN A 15 -1.17 0.30 -12.93
C ASN A 15 -1.45 1.34 -11.83
N THR A 16 -0.43 1.66 -11.04
CA THR A 16 -0.61 2.37 -9.78
C THR A 16 -0.75 3.85 -10.11
N VAL A 17 -1.97 4.23 -10.46
CA VAL A 17 -2.33 5.59 -10.83
C VAL A 17 -3.22 6.19 -9.76
N VAL A 18 -3.19 7.51 -9.62
CA VAL A 18 -4.17 8.25 -8.82
C VAL A 18 -5.59 7.84 -9.25
N GLY A 19 -6.48 7.66 -8.28
CA GLY A 19 -7.83 7.11 -8.46
C GLY A 19 -7.88 5.58 -8.44
N THR A 20 -6.75 4.87 -8.29
CA THR A 20 -6.78 3.42 -8.10
C THR A 20 -7.39 3.05 -6.76
N GLN A 21 -8.39 2.19 -6.78
CA GLN A 21 -9.00 1.65 -5.57
C GLN A 21 -8.36 0.32 -5.16
N LEU A 22 -7.89 0.26 -3.91
CA LEU A 22 -7.29 -0.92 -3.30
C LEU A 22 -8.34 -1.66 -2.47
N SER A 23 -8.67 -2.87 -2.92
CA SER A 23 -9.67 -3.75 -2.29
C SER A 23 -11.05 -3.11 -2.10
N GLY A 24 -11.36 -2.01 -2.79
CA GLY A 24 -12.58 -1.22 -2.60
C GLY A 24 -12.68 -0.52 -1.24
N ILE A 25 -11.58 -0.42 -0.50
CA ILE A 25 -11.52 0.20 0.84
C ILE A 25 -10.75 1.52 0.79
N TYR A 26 -9.66 1.57 0.03
CA TYR A 26 -8.81 2.77 -0.07
C TYR A 26 -8.72 3.25 -1.50
N GLU A 27 -8.61 4.56 -1.70
CA GLU A 27 -8.31 5.17 -3.00
C GLU A 27 -6.97 5.93 -2.93
N LEU A 28 -6.19 5.86 -4.00
CA LEU A 28 -4.93 6.61 -4.13
C LEU A 28 -5.21 8.06 -4.56
N ASP A 29 -4.79 9.04 -3.77
CA ASP A 29 -5.02 10.47 -4.06
C ASP A 29 -3.81 11.09 -4.79
N GLU A 30 -2.61 10.92 -4.24
CA GLU A 30 -1.38 11.52 -4.78
C GLU A 30 -0.16 10.70 -4.40
N ARG A 31 0.85 10.63 -5.28
CA ARG A 31 2.15 10.02 -4.95
C ARG A 31 2.98 11.01 -4.13
N ILE A 32 3.32 10.63 -2.91
CA ILE A 32 4.07 11.49 -1.98
C ILE A 32 5.56 11.12 -1.87
N ALA A 33 5.93 9.88 -2.20
CA ALA A 33 7.33 9.46 -2.27
C ALA A 33 7.56 8.31 -3.25
N PHE A 34 8.80 8.17 -3.72
CA PHE A 34 9.27 7.02 -4.47
C PHE A 34 10.70 6.67 -4.05
N GLY A 35 11.08 5.40 -4.16
CA GLY A 35 12.43 4.94 -3.84
C GLY A 35 12.66 3.51 -4.29
N GLY A 36 13.83 2.96 -3.94
CA GLY A 36 14.28 1.67 -4.47
C GLY A 36 13.32 0.51 -4.22
N MET A 37 12.57 0.49 -3.12
CA MET A 37 11.65 -0.62 -2.79
C MET A 37 10.20 -0.41 -3.26
N GLY A 38 9.86 0.77 -3.80
CA GLY A 38 8.47 1.10 -4.12
C GLY A 38 8.10 2.57 -4.00
N GLU A 39 6.80 2.79 -3.98
CA GLU A 39 6.17 4.10 -3.99
C GLU A 39 5.30 4.28 -2.75
N VAL A 40 5.15 5.51 -2.28
CA VAL A 40 4.22 5.87 -1.20
C VAL A 40 3.24 6.88 -1.75
N TYR A 41 1.96 6.60 -1.53
CA TYR A 41 0.85 7.45 -1.88
C TYR A 41 0.16 7.96 -0.64
N ARG A 42 -0.34 9.19 -0.69
CA ARG A 42 -1.47 9.58 0.14
C ARG A 42 -2.71 8.97 -0.48
N GLY A 43 -3.58 8.45 0.37
CA GLY A 43 -4.90 8.01 -0.01
C GLY A 43 -5.89 8.28 1.11
N HIS A 44 -7.11 7.80 0.91
CA HIS A 44 -8.14 7.85 1.94
C HIS A 44 -8.94 6.55 1.97
N ASN A 45 -9.50 6.23 3.14
CA ASN A 45 -10.51 5.19 3.25
C ASN A 45 -11.81 5.69 2.60
N ILE A 46 -12.32 4.99 1.59
CA ILE A 46 -13.51 5.39 0.82
C ILE A 46 -14.76 5.40 1.71
N GLN A 47 -14.81 4.57 2.76
CA GLN A 47 -15.97 4.47 3.64
C GLN A 47 -15.98 5.57 4.72
N THR A 48 -14.82 5.92 5.27
CA THR A 48 -14.72 6.83 6.42
C THR A 48 -14.18 8.22 6.05
N GLY A 49 -13.53 8.35 4.89
CA GLY A 49 -12.82 9.56 4.46
C GLY A 49 -11.46 9.76 5.13
N ASP A 50 -11.04 8.87 6.03
CA ASP A 50 -9.79 9.04 6.79
C ASP A 50 -8.57 8.95 5.88
N HIS A 51 -7.69 9.95 5.96
CA HIS A 51 -6.44 9.96 5.21
C HIS A 51 -5.45 8.93 5.74
N VAL A 52 -4.75 8.25 4.83
CA VAL A 52 -3.76 7.22 5.11
C VAL A 52 -2.55 7.34 4.18
N ALA A 53 -1.40 6.83 4.63
CA ALA A 53 -0.25 6.59 3.77
C ALA A 53 -0.28 5.14 3.27
N ILE A 54 -0.12 4.95 1.97
CA ILE A 54 -0.21 3.65 1.30
C ILE A 54 1.12 3.38 0.60
N LYS A 55 1.85 2.35 1.04
CA LYS A 55 3.13 1.96 0.45
C LYS A 55 2.92 0.79 -0.51
N ILE A 56 3.30 0.98 -1.76
CA ILE A 56 3.18 0.02 -2.84
C ILE A 56 4.57 -0.48 -3.19
N VAL A 57 4.78 -1.79 -3.03
CA VAL A 57 6.07 -2.45 -3.24
C VAL A 57 6.16 -2.92 -4.69
N LEU A 58 7.28 -2.66 -5.36
CA LEU A 58 7.44 -3.11 -6.76
C LEU A 58 7.38 -4.65 -6.83
N PRO A 59 6.79 -5.23 -7.89
CA PRO A 59 6.63 -6.68 -8.02
C PRO A 59 7.95 -7.46 -7.93
N GLU A 60 9.08 -6.84 -8.30
CA GLU A 60 10.42 -7.42 -8.19
C GLU A 60 10.87 -7.66 -6.74
N PHE A 61 10.44 -6.81 -5.80
CA PHE A 61 10.70 -6.98 -4.36
C PHE A 61 9.60 -7.77 -3.65
N ALA A 62 8.40 -7.84 -4.22
CA ALA A 62 7.30 -8.63 -3.67
C ALA A 62 7.54 -10.15 -3.71
N ARG A 63 8.49 -10.62 -4.54
CA ARG A 63 8.90 -12.03 -4.62
C ARG A 63 10.00 -12.40 -3.63
N ASP A 64 10.66 -11.42 -3.04
CA ASP A 64 11.70 -11.64 -2.04
C ASP A 64 11.07 -11.72 -0.64
N GLN A 65 10.98 -12.95 -0.11
CA GLN A 65 10.41 -13.23 1.21
C GLN A 65 11.16 -12.53 2.35
N THR A 66 12.44 -12.18 2.16
CA THR A 66 13.23 -11.41 3.13
C THR A 66 12.76 -9.96 3.18
N ILE A 67 12.46 -9.36 2.03
CA ILE A 67 11.92 -7.99 1.96
C ILE A 67 10.53 -7.94 2.58
N LEU A 68 9.63 -8.87 2.25
CA LEU A 68 8.30 -8.95 2.89
C LEU A 68 8.38 -9.05 4.42
N SER A 69 9.37 -9.77 4.95
CA SER A 69 9.59 -9.92 6.39
C SER A 69 10.05 -8.62 7.06
N LEU A 70 10.78 -7.76 6.34
CA LEU A 70 11.14 -6.42 6.81
C LEU A 70 9.92 -5.49 6.81
N PHE A 71 9.05 -5.57 5.79
CA PHE A 71 7.81 -4.78 5.74
C PHE A 71 6.84 -5.13 6.87
N ARG A 72 6.75 -6.40 7.26
CA ARG A 72 5.91 -6.83 8.38
C ARG A 72 6.41 -6.37 9.75
N LYS A 73 7.68 -5.95 9.84
CA LYS A 73 8.32 -5.59 11.12
C LYS A 73 8.15 -4.13 11.55
N GLU A 74 7.60 -3.29 10.68
CA GLU A 74 7.43 -1.85 10.94
C GLU A 74 5.96 -1.38 10.88
N ALA A 75 4.99 -2.30 10.91
CA ALA A 75 3.55 -2.01 10.92
C ALA A 75 2.92 -2.30 12.28
#